data_AF-A0AAV4SNL5-F1
#
_entry.id   AF-A0AAV4SNL5-F1
#
_cell.length_a   1.000
_cell.length_b   1.000
_cell.length_c   1.000
_cell.angle_alpha   90.00
_cell.angle_beta   90.00
_cell.angle_gamma   90.00
#
_symmetry.space_group_name_H-M   'P 1'
#
loop_
_entity.id
_entity.type
_entity.pdbx_description
1 polymer ?
#
loop_
_entity_poly.entity_id
_entity_poly.type
_entity_poly.pdbx_seq_one_letter_code
_entity_poly.pdbx_strand_id
1 'polypeptide(L)'
;MCKISNNLHQITKLSVLSVQEFWEPKQSDLDRLQITREIPIVSILLCKDELNPNENGYQAPSNVKMDNKKGYKRSRISQKRKNDQGKSNSFEKKSVKEEK
;
A
#
# COMPACT_ATOMS: atom_id res chain seq x y z
N MET A 1 18.74 -20.20 11.92
CA MET A 1 17.43 -19.72 11.43
C MET A 1 16.37 -20.16 12.44
N CYS A 2 15.82 -19.24 13.24
CA CYS A 2 14.81 -19.57 14.24
C CYS A 2 13.51 -19.98 13.56
N LYS A 3 13.15 -21.27 13.65
CA LYS A 3 11.82 -21.74 13.24
C LYS A 3 10.83 -21.40 14.35
N ILE A 4 9.98 -20.41 14.09
CA ILE A 4 8.75 -20.21 14.87
C ILE A 4 7.93 -21.50 14.71
N SER A 5 7.49 -22.08 15.84
CA SER A 5 6.79 -23.36 15.86
C SER A 5 5.59 -23.36 14.91
N ASN A 6 5.48 -24.39 14.07
CA ASN A 6 4.51 -24.48 12.96
C ASN A 6 3.03 -24.57 13.39
N ASN A 7 2.72 -24.48 14.68
CA ASN A 7 1.38 -24.65 15.27
C ASN A 7 0.96 -23.42 16.08
N LEU A 8 1.34 -22.21 15.64
CA LEU A 8 0.91 -20.97 16.30
C LEU A 8 -0.07 -20.22 15.41
N HIS A 9 -1.21 -19.87 16.00
CA HIS A 9 -2.12 -18.88 15.48
C HIS A 9 -1.50 -17.49 15.70
N GLN A 10 -1.64 -16.63 14.70
CA GLN A 10 -1.10 -15.28 14.75
C GLN A 10 -2.19 -14.25 14.52
N ILE A 11 -2.17 -13.14 15.25
CA ILE A 11 -2.92 -11.93 14.90
C ILE A 11 -1.95 -10.75 14.85
N THR A 12 -1.93 -10.04 13.72
CA THR A 12 -1.16 -8.81 13.54
C THR A 12 -2.08 -7.59 13.57
N LYS A 13 -1.82 -6.66 14.49
CA LYS A 13 -2.52 -5.38 14.61
C LYS A 13 -1.57 -4.23 14.32
N LEU A 14 -2.06 -3.25 13.56
CA LEU A 14 -1.38 -1.99 13.31
C LEU A 14 -2.02 -0.90 14.17
N SER A 15 -1.20 -0.10 14.82
CA SER A 15 -1.65 1.06 15.59
C SER A 15 -0.67 2.22 15.41
N VAL A 16 -1.05 3.39 15.90
CA VAL A 16 -0.21 4.58 15.92
C VAL A 16 -0.14 5.09 17.35
N LEU A 17 1.05 5.39 17.83
CA LEU A 17 1.29 6.06 19.09
C LEU A 17 1.62 7.53 18.83
N SER A 18 0.85 8.43 19.43
CA SER A 18 1.14 9.86 19.40
C SER A 18 2.08 10.21 20.56
N VAL A 19 3.22 10.81 20.23
CA VAL A 19 4.24 11.22 21.21
C VAL A 19 4.42 12.72 21.11
N GLN A 20 4.25 13.41 22.24
CA GLN A 20 4.56 14.83 22.37
C GLN A 20 6.00 14.96 22.85
N GLU A 21 6.80 15.68 22.08
CA GLU A 21 8.21 15.92 22.36
C GLU A 21 8.47 17.39 22.57
N PHE A 22 9.37 17.68 23.49
CA PHE A 22 9.86 19.02 23.74
C PHE A 22 11.36 19.05 23.54
N TRP A 23 11.81 19.95 22.67
CA TRP A 23 13.20 20.08 22.28
C TRP A 23 13.74 21.40 22.81
N GLU A 24 14.77 21.32 23.66
CA GLU A 24 15.49 22.50 24.14
C GLU A 24 16.45 23.00 23.05
N PRO A 25 16.44 24.30 22.74
CA PRO A 25 17.40 24.87 21.81
C PRO A 25 18.80 24.89 22.40
N LYS A 26 19.81 24.84 21.52
CA LYS A 26 21.22 24.91 21.93
C LYS A 26 21.66 26.33 22.28
N GLN A 27 20.96 27.34 21.76
CA GLN A 27 21.22 28.74 22.03
C GLN A 27 20.16 29.25 23.00
N SER A 28 20.59 30.07 23.96
CA SER A 28 19.76 30.54 25.08
C SER A 28 18.76 31.63 24.72
N ASP A 29 18.84 32.18 23.51
CA ASP A 29 17.97 33.23 22.96
C ASP A 29 16.79 32.67 22.14
N LEU A 30 16.72 31.35 22.00
CA LEU A 30 15.66 30.68 21.24
C LEU A 30 14.61 30.04 22.17
N ASP A 31 13.40 29.93 21.64
CA ASP A 31 12.29 29.29 22.33
C ASP A 31 12.32 27.76 22.23
N ARG A 32 11.73 27.11 23.24
CA ARG A 32 11.52 25.65 23.27
C ARG A 32 10.58 25.21 22.16
N LEU A 33 10.95 24.17 21.41
CA LEU A 33 10.11 23.63 20.36
C LEU A 33 9.27 22.46 20.87
N GLN A 34 7.97 22.46 20.58
CA GLN A 34 7.06 21.36 20.87
C GLN A 34 6.60 20.71 19.56
N ILE A 35 6.78 19.38 19.45
CA ILE A 35 6.41 18.61 18.26
C ILE A 35 5.54 17.43 18.69
N THR A 36 4.54 17.09 17.89
CA THR A 36 3.81 15.83 18.02
C THR A 36 4.23 14.89 16.90
N ARG A 37 4.76 13.70 17.25
CA ARG A 37 5.12 12.66 16.28
C ARG A 37 4.14 11.49 16.37
N GLU A 38 3.72 11.01 15.21
CA GLU A 38 2.96 9.76 15.09
C GLU A 38 3.92 8.60 14.80
N ILE A 39 3.98 7.63 15.71
CA ILE A 39 4.87 6.47 15.61
C ILE A 39 4.01 5.25 15.23
N PRO A 40 4.22 4.64 14.05
CA PRO A 40 3.50 3.42 13.68
C PRO A 40 4.01 2.24 14.53
N ILE A 41 3.08 1.40 14.96
CA ILE A 41 3.32 0.23 15.79
C ILE A 41 2.74 -1.00 15.10
N VAL A 42 3.51 -2.09 15.14
CA VAL A 42 3.06 -3.43 14.75
C VAL A 42 3.03 -4.30 16.00
N SER A 43 1.84 -4.80 16.35
CA SER A 43 1.64 -5.74 17.46
C SER A 43 1.36 -7.13 16.90
N ILE A 44 2.15 -8.13 17.30
CA ILE A 44 1.99 -9.51 16.85
C ILE A 44 1.67 -10.39 18.06
N LEU A 45 0.45 -10.94 18.09
CA LEU A 45 0.05 -11.96 19.05
C LEU A 45 0.34 -13.34 18.47
N LEU A 46 0.98 -14.21 19.25
CA LEU A 46 1.20 -15.63 18.91
C LEU A 46 0.55 -16.51 19.98
N CYS A 47 -0.33 -17.42 19.58
CA CYS A 47 -1.08 -18.30 20.48
C CYS A 47 -1.03 -19.75 19.99
N LYS A 48 -0.97 -20.72 20.90
CA LYS A 48 -1.12 -22.14 20.57
C LYS A 48 -2.59 -22.54 20.42
N ASP A 49 -3.47 -21.90 21.16
CA ASP A 49 -4.90 -22.13 21.11
C ASP A 49 -5.52 -21.44 19.88
N GLU A 50 -6.64 -21.97 19.40
CA GLU A 50 -7.35 -21.43 18.26
C GLU A 50 -7.79 -19.98 18.52
N LEU A 51 -7.50 -19.08 17.58
CA LEU A 51 -7.99 -17.70 17.58
C LEU A 51 -9.11 -17.55 16.57
N ASN A 52 -9.88 -16.46 16.67
CA ASN A 52 -10.98 -16.19 15.74
C ASN A 52 -10.46 -16.00 14.30
N PRO A 53 -10.79 -16.90 13.35
CA PRO A 53 -10.26 -16.82 12.00
C PRO A 53 -10.85 -15.68 11.16
N ASN A 54 -11.94 -15.07 11.62
CA ASN A 54 -12.56 -13.91 10.98
C ASN A 54 -12.01 -12.57 11.52
N GLU A 55 -11.11 -12.59 12.51
CA GLU A 55 -10.50 -11.37 13.01
C GLU A 55 -9.52 -10.78 11.98
N ASN A 56 -9.57 -9.47 11.80
CA ASN A 56 -8.65 -8.78 10.91
C ASN A 56 -7.20 -8.98 11.37
N GLY A 57 -6.33 -9.34 10.43
CA GLY A 57 -4.92 -9.61 10.71
C GLY A 57 -4.66 -11.01 11.26
N TYR A 58 -5.68 -11.88 11.37
CA TYR A 58 -5.48 -13.28 11.68
C TYR A 58 -4.71 -14.02 10.57
N GLN A 59 -3.74 -14.83 10.97
CA GLN A 59 -2.97 -15.71 10.11
C GLN A 59 -2.91 -17.10 10.75
N ALA A 60 -3.36 -18.13 10.02
CA ALA A 60 -3.35 -19.51 10.50
C ALA A 60 -1.93 -20.10 10.52
N PRO A 61 -1.70 -21.15 11.33
CA PRO A 61 -0.43 -21.87 11.34
C PRO A 61 -0.07 -22.44 9.96
N SER A 62 1.23 -22.49 9.62
CA SER A 62 1.72 -22.81 8.26
C SER A 62 1.43 -24.22 7.76
N ASN A 63 1.00 -25.13 8.63
CA ASN A 63 0.60 -26.50 8.28
C ASN A 63 -0.92 -26.65 8.05
N VAL A 64 -1.72 -25.62 8.34
CA VAL A 64 -3.16 -25.62 8.10
C VAL A 64 -3.39 -25.22 6.63
N LYS A 65 -3.84 -26.18 5.81
CA LYS A 65 -4.25 -25.90 4.43
C LYS A 65 -5.48 -25.00 4.46
N MET A 66 -5.30 -23.70 4.19
CA MET A 66 -6.43 -22.80 3.98
C MET A 66 -7.13 -23.17 2.65
N ASP A 67 -8.40 -23.56 2.73
CA ASP A 67 -9.27 -23.64 1.56
C ASP A 67 -9.50 -22.21 1.01
N ASN A 68 -8.66 -21.81 0.07
CA ASN A 68 -8.70 -20.51 -0.62
C ASN A 68 -9.98 -20.35 -1.46
N LYS A 69 -11.14 -20.17 -0.82
CA LYS A 69 -12.42 -19.91 -1.52
C LYS A 69 -12.77 -18.44 -1.68
N LYS A 70 -11.97 -17.51 -1.13
CA LYS A 70 -12.22 -16.06 -1.24
C LYS A 70 -10.96 -15.28 -1.57
N GLY A 71 -10.41 -15.52 -2.75
CA GLY A 71 -9.41 -14.61 -3.33
C GLY A 71 -10.07 -13.26 -3.64
N TYR A 72 -9.63 -12.18 -2.98
CA TYR A 72 -9.94 -10.82 -3.42
C TYR A 72 -9.55 -10.70 -4.90
N LYS A 73 -10.53 -10.50 -5.78
CA LYS A 73 -10.28 -10.31 -7.21
C LYS A 73 -9.45 -9.04 -7.37
N ARG A 74 -8.14 -9.19 -7.59
CA ARG A 74 -7.26 -8.11 -8.02
C ARG A 74 -7.75 -7.67 -9.41
N SER A 75 -8.51 -6.57 -9.49
CA SER A 75 -8.88 -6.00 -10.76
C SER A 75 -7.61 -5.52 -11.45
N ARG A 76 -7.14 -6.30 -12.44
CA ARG A 76 -6.08 -5.83 -13.33
C ARG A 76 -6.71 -4.73 -14.19
N ILE A 77 -6.44 -3.48 -13.86
CA ILE A 77 -6.66 -2.36 -14.78
C ILE A 77 -5.73 -2.60 -15.97
N SER A 78 -6.29 -3.18 -17.02
CA SER A 78 -5.69 -3.25 -18.34
C SER A 78 -5.60 -1.82 -18.87
N GLN A 79 -4.42 -1.21 -18.76
CA GLN A 79 -4.10 0.00 -19.50
C GLN A 79 -4.02 -0.37 -20.98
N LYS A 80 -5.16 -0.28 -21.66
CA LYS A 80 -5.27 -0.40 -23.11
C LYS A 80 -4.56 0.80 -23.73
N ARG A 81 -3.25 0.68 -24.00
CA ARG A 81 -2.53 1.65 -24.83
C ARG A 81 -3.15 1.62 -26.23
N LYS A 82 -3.91 2.66 -26.57
CA LYS A 82 -4.33 2.91 -27.95
C LYS A 82 -3.06 3.27 -28.72
N ASN A 83 -2.64 2.39 -29.62
CA ASN A 83 -1.67 2.74 -30.66
C ASN A 83 -2.38 3.69 -31.64
N ASP A 84 -2.05 4.98 -31.55
CA ASP A 84 -2.33 5.95 -32.61
C ASP A 84 -1.34 5.67 -33.75
N GLN A 85 -1.73 4.81 -34.69
CA GLN A 85 -1.06 4.72 -35.98
C GLN A 85 -1.57 5.88 -36.83
N GLY A 86 -0.70 6.87 -37.01
CA GLY A 86 -0.89 7.99 -37.93
C GLY A 86 -1.26 7.50 -39.33
N LYS A 87 -2.48 7.81 -39.75
CA LYS A 87 -2.88 7.81 -41.16
C LYS A 87 -2.50 9.16 -41.75
N SER A 88 -1.47 9.14 -42.59
CA SER A 88 -1.13 10.20 -43.52
C SER A 88 -2.31 10.48 -44.45
N ASN A 89 -2.94 11.65 -44.32
CA ASN A 89 -3.79 12.20 -45.36
C ASN A 89 -2.95 13.17 -46.20
N SER A 90 -2.60 12.72 -47.40
CA SER A 90 -2.08 13.52 -48.49
C SER A 90 -3.11 14.59 -48.89
N PHE A 91 -2.88 15.83 -48.49
CA PHE A 91 -3.61 16.98 -49.02
C PHE A 91 -3.04 17.33 -50.39
N GLU A 92 -3.79 16.94 -51.42
CA GLU A 92 -3.57 17.26 -52.82
C GLU A 92 -3.75 18.78 -53.02
N LYS A 93 -2.66 19.47 -53.37
CA LYS A 93 -2.70 20.87 -53.80
C LYS A 93 -3.38 20.93 -55.17
N LYS A 94 -4.63 21.42 -55.23
CA LYS A 94 -5.20 21.92 -56.49
C LYS A 94 -5.15 23.44 -56.50
N SER A 95 -4.27 23.93 -57.37
CA SER A 95 -4.09 25.31 -57.79
C SER A 95 -5.38 25.89 -58.36
N VAL A 96 -5.86 27.00 -57.78
CA VAL A 96 -6.85 27.88 -58.41
C VAL A 96 -6.13 28.66 -59.51
N LYS A 97 -6.55 28.47 -60.77
CA LYS A 97 -6.23 29.39 -61.87
C LYS A 97 -7.33 30.45 -61.90
N GLU A 98 -6.88 31.69 -61.86
CA GLU A 98 -7.65 32.92 -62.06
C GLU A 98 -7.62 33.26 -63.56
N GLU A 99 -8.79 33.52 -64.16
CA GLU A 99 -9.11 34.25 -65.41
C GLU A 99 -10.58 33.87 -65.73
N LYS A 100 -11.53 34.79 -65.89
CA LYS A 100 -11.51 35.99 -66.73
C LYS A 100 -12.67 36.92 -66.36
#